data_AF-A0A2D4L590-F1
#
_entry.id   AF-A0A2D4L590-F1
#
_cell.length_a   1.000
_cell.length_b   1.000
_cell.length_c   1.000
_cell.angle_alpha   90.00
_cell.angle_beta   90.00
_cell.angle_gamma   90.00
#
_symmetry.space_group_name_H-M   'P 1'
#
loop_
_entity.id
_entity.type
_entity.pdbx_description
1 polymer ?
#
loop_
_entity_poly.entity_id
_entity_poly.type
_entity_poly.pdbx_seq_one_letter_code
_entity_poly.pdbx_strand_id
1 'polypeptide(L)'
;ARLYFLLAWFHAIIQERLRYAPLGWSKKYEFGESDLRSACDTIDTWLDDTAKGRQNISPDKIPWSALKTLMAQSIYGGRIDNEFDQRLLNTFLERLFTTLSFDSEFKLASKVDGHKAIQMPDGIRREEFVQWVELLPDTQTPSWLGLPNNAEKVLLTTQGIDMISKMLKMQMLEDEDDLAYAETEKKARTDSTSDGRPSWMRTLHTTASNWLHLIPQTLNHLKRTVDNIKVRAHYLFFATLFFGGLYESFILRIKLYKTSHLEDKTAFFQHKIDYFKLDPFKNKFFCTSIL
;
A
#
# COMPACT_ATOMS: atom_id res chain seq x y z
N ALA A 1 4.93 15.38 -32.20
CA ALA A 1 5.44 14.00 -31.99
C ALA A 1 6.37 13.89 -30.77
N ARG A 2 7.48 14.61 -30.69
CA ARG A 2 8.45 14.46 -29.56
C ARG A 2 7.85 14.67 -28.16
N LEU A 3 6.97 15.66 -27.99
CA LEU A 3 6.24 15.87 -26.72
C LEU A 3 5.31 14.72 -26.35
N TYR A 4 4.63 14.13 -27.33
CA TYR A 4 3.81 12.95 -27.14
C TYR A 4 4.64 11.74 -26.69
N PHE A 5 5.82 11.56 -27.28
CA PHE A 5 6.75 10.51 -26.87
C PHE A 5 7.23 10.74 -25.42
N LEU A 6 7.61 11.97 -25.06
CA LEU A 6 7.98 12.32 -23.67
C LEU A 6 6.85 12.03 -22.68
N LEU A 7 5.62 12.37 -23.04
CA LEU A 7 4.43 12.09 -22.23
C LEU A 7 4.17 10.58 -22.10
N ALA A 8 4.27 9.82 -23.19
CA ALA A 8 4.12 8.37 -23.17
C ALA A 8 5.21 7.70 -22.33
N TRP A 9 6.47 8.15 -22.45
CA TRP A 9 7.58 7.69 -21.62
C TRP A 9 7.37 7.99 -20.14
N PHE A 10 6.92 9.20 -19.81
CA PHE A 10 6.55 9.58 -18.45
C PHE A 10 5.44 8.67 -17.90
N HIS A 11 4.37 8.47 -18.67
CA HIS A 11 3.25 7.61 -18.31
C HIS A 11 3.68 6.17 -18.06
N ALA A 12 4.53 5.61 -18.92
CA ALA A 12 5.08 4.27 -18.77
C ALA A 12 5.93 4.14 -17.49
N ILE A 13 6.78 5.13 -17.19
CA ILE A 13 7.60 5.11 -15.95
C ILE A 13 6.72 5.09 -14.71
N ILE A 14 5.74 5.99 -14.61
CA ILE A 14 4.92 6.08 -13.40
C ILE A 14 4.07 4.81 -13.21
N GLN A 15 3.60 4.21 -14.30
CA GLN A 15 2.87 2.94 -14.28
C GLN A 15 3.76 1.78 -13.88
N GLU A 16 4.95 1.63 -14.47
CA GLU A 16 5.87 0.53 -14.12
C GLU A 16 6.32 0.65 -12.66
N ARG A 17 6.53 1.87 -12.15
CA ARG A 17 6.82 2.10 -10.73
C ARG A 17 5.72 1.61 -9.79
N LEU A 18 4.45 1.53 -10.21
CA LEU A 18 3.37 1.00 -9.36
C LEU A 18 3.56 -0.49 -9.05
N ARG A 19 4.25 -1.25 -9.91
CA ARG A 19 4.59 -2.65 -9.65
C ARG A 19 5.52 -2.82 -8.45
N TYR A 20 6.35 -1.81 -8.19
CA TYR A 20 7.31 -1.79 -7.10
C TYR A 20 6.77 -1.17 -5.80
N ALA A 21 5.45 -0.96 -5.65
CA ALA A 21 4.89 -0.46 -4.38
C ALA A 21 5.22 -1.44 -3.23
N PRO A 22 5.66 -0.95 -2.05
CA PRO A 22 5.66 0.44 -1.60
C PRO A 22 6.94 1.25 -1.91
N LEU A 23 7.94 0.67 -2.58
CA LEU A 23 9.21 1.36 -2.93
C LEU A 23 9.04 2.35 -4.09
N GLY A 24 8.26 1.95 -5.09
CA GLY A 24 8.00 2.76 -6.28
C GLY A 24 7.10 3.97 -5.98
N TRP A 25 6.06 3.73 -5.21
CA TRP A 25 5.04 4.67 -4.72
C TRP A 25 4.55 4.19 -3.36
N SER A 26 4.09 5.08 -2.49
CA SER A 26 3.59 4.66 -1.17
C SER A 26 2.30 3.84 -1.27
N LYS A 27 1.51 4.04 -2.32
CA LYS A 27 0.26 3.33 -2.60
C LYS A 27 0.14 2.99 -4.08
N LYS A 28 -0.74 2.04 -4.41
CA LYS A 28 -1.08 1.71 -5.80
C LYS A 28 -2.11 2.72 -6.31
N TYR A 29 -1.63 3.83 -6.87
CA TYR A 29 -2.47 4.78 -7.60
C TYR A 29 -2.94 4.18 -8.93
N GLU A 30 -4.08 4.64 -9.42
CA GLU A 30 -4.63 4.19 -10.71
C GLU A 30 -4.28 5.23 -11.77
N PHE A 31 -3.16 5.08 -12.49
CA PHE A 31 -2.85 5.90 -13.66
C PHE A 31 -3.29 5.16 -14.93
N GLY A 32 -4.20 5.75 -15.70
CA GLY A 32 -4.83 5.09 -16.85
C GLY A 32 -4.75 5.90 -18.14
N GLU A 33 -5.26 5.32 -19.22
CA GLU A 33 -5.26 5.97 -20.54
C GLU A 33 -6.10 7.26 -20.59
N SER A 34 -7.09 7.41 -19.71
CA SER A 34 -7.86 8.65 -19.60
C SER A 34 -6.97 9.83 -19.25
N ASP A 35 -6.00 9.64 -18.35
CA ASP A 35 -5.06 10.69 -17.93
C ASP A 35 -4.09 11.02 -19.03
N LEU A 36 -3.61 9.98 -19.72
CA LEU A 36 -2.74 10.14 -20.87
C LEU A 36 -3.43 10.98 -21.95
N ARG A 37 -4.70 10.68 -22.25
CA ARG A 37 -5.49 11.43 -23.22
C ARG A 37 -5.71 12.88 -22.78
N SER A 38 -6.12 13.12 -21.54
CA SER A 38 -6.27 14.49 -21.03
C SER A 38 -4.96 15.27 -21.03
N ALA A 39 -3.82 14.60 -20.81
CA ALA A 39 -2.50 15.23 -20.92
C ALA A 39 -2.12 15.55 -22.37
N CYS A 40 -2.47 14.69 -23.33
CA CYS A 40 -2.34 14.99 -24.76
C CYS A 40 -3.16 16.22 -25.15
N ASP A 41 -4.45 16.26 -24.77
CA ASP A 41 -5.35 17.39 -25.06
C ASP A 41 -4.81 18.70 -24.47
N THR A 42 -4.22 18.63 -23.27
CA THR A 42 -3.55 19.77 -22.62
C THR A 42 -2.33 20.22 -23.41
N ILE A 43 -1.48 19.30 -23.87
CA ILE A 43 -0.31 19.62 -24.69
C ILE A 43 -0.74 20.29 -25.99
N ASP A 44 -1.75 19.75 -26.68
CA ASP A 44 -2.26 20.32 -27.94
C ASP A 44 -2.78 21.73 -27.74
N THR A 45 -3.60 21.95 -26.70
CA THR A 45 -4.16 23.28 -26.38
C THR A 45 -3.06 24.34 -26.21
N TRP A 46 -2.01 24.01 -25.44
CA TRP A 46 -0.89 24.94 -25.21
C TRP A 46 0.01 25.11 -26.43
N LEU A 47 0.19 24.05 -27.22
CA LEU A 47 0.97 24.12 -28.45
C LEU A 47 0.27 24.96 -29.51
N ASP A 48 -1.04 24.82 -29.68
CA ASP A 48 -1.82 25.59 -30.65
C ASP A 48 -1.78 27.09 -30.33
N ASP A 49 -1.97 27.45 -29.06
CA ASP A 49 -1.87 28.84 -28.58
C ASP A 49 -0.46 29.42 -28.81
N THR A 50 0.59 28.62 -28.56
CA THR A 50 1.98 29.04 -28.74
C THR A 50 2.38 29.11 -30.21
N ALA A 51 1.94 28.14 -31.03
CA ALA A 51 2.33 27.99 -32.43
C ALA A 51 1.74 29.09 -33.30
N LYS A 52 0.48 29.47 -33.07
CA LYS A 52 -0.30 30.37 -33.93
C LYS A 52 -0.20 29.99 -35.42
N GLY A 53 -0.30 28.69 -35.71
CA GLY A 53 -0.24 28.14 -37.08
C GLY A 53 1.18 27.89 -37.64
N ARG A 54 2.24 28.05 -36.85
CA ARG A 54 3.61 27.70 -37.27
C ARG A 54 3.85 26.20 -37.23
N GLN A 55 4.53 25.66 -38.24
CA GLN A 55 4.87 24.24 -38.31
C GLN A 55 5.94 23.82 -37.28
N ASN A 56 6.88 24.72 -36.94
CA ASN A 56 7.95 24.47 -35.98
C ASN A 56 8.00 25.56 -34.90
N ILE A 57 8.16 25.14 -33.66
CA ILE A 57 8.28 25.99 -32.48
C ILE A 57 9.65 25.72 -31.84
N SER A 58 10.37 26.79 -31.49
CA SER A 58 11.59 26.66 -30.69
C SER A 58 11.22 26.13 -29.29
N PRO A 59 11.95 25.15 -28.75
CA PRO A 59 11.67 24.58 -27.43
C PRO A 59 11.57 25.63 -26.31
N ASP A 60 12.29 26.73 -26.40
CA ASP A 60 12.29 27.81 -25.40
C ASP A 60 10.97 28.58 -25.35
N LYS A 61 10.18 28.52 -26.42
CA LYS A 61 8.86 29.15 -26.50
C LYS A 61 7.75 28.29 -25.92
N ILE A 62 8.01 27.01 -25.65
CA ILE A 62 7.02 26.10 -25.08
C ILE A 62 6.79 26.48 -23.61
N PRO A 63 5.54 26.61 -23.14
CA PRO A 63 5.22 26.99 -21.77
C PRO A 63 5.42 25.81 -20.79
N TRP A 64 6.67 25.39 -20.60
CA TRP A 64 7.05 24.23 -19.78
C TRP A 64 6.51 24.28 -18.35
N SER A 65 6.57 25.45 -17.72
CA SER A 65 6.06 25.60 -16.36
C SER A 65 4.55 25.33 -16.28
N ALA A 66 3.78 25.78 -17.27
CA ALA A 66 2.34 25.56 -17.29
C ALA A 66 2.00 24.08 -17.50
N LEU A 67 2.66 23.44 -18.47
CA LEU A 67 2.50 22.00 -18.73
C LEU A 67 2.83 21.16 -17.49
N LYS A 68 3.98 21.43 -16.84
CA LYS A 68 4.38 20.71 -15.62
C LYS A 68 3.37 20.91 -14.49
N THR A 69 2.93 22.14 -14.24
CA THR A 69 1.96 22.43 -13.16
C THR A 69 0.62 21.75 -13.42
N LEU A 70 0.10 21.79 -14.65
CA LEU A 70 -1.17 21.13 -14.99
C LEU A 70 -1.09 19.61 -14.87
N MET A 71 -0.01 19.00 -15.35
CA MET A 71 0.21 17.56 -15.20
C MET A 71 0.37 17.17 -13.72
N ALA A 72 1.11 17.97 -12.95
CA ALA A 72 1.39 17.74 -11.54
C ALA A 72 0.15 17.92 -10.66
N GLN A 73 -0.66 18.95 -10.87
CA GLN A 73 -1.75 19.31 -9.96
C GLN A 73 -3.11 18.78 -10.40
N SER A 74 -3.38 18.76 -11.70
CA SER A 74 -4.72 18.48 -12.21
C SER A 74 -4.87 17.05 -12.73
N ILE A 75 -3.90 16.57 -13.51
CA ILE A 75 -4.04 15.28 -14.21
C ILE A 75 -3.55 14.13 -13.33
N TYR A 76 -2.25 14.05 -13.07
CA TYR A 76 -1.66 12.91 -12.38
C TYR A 76 -1.67 13.09 -10.86
N GLY A 77 -1.33 14.28 -10.34
CA GLY A 77 -1.33 14.50 -8.90
C GLY A 77 -2.71 14.69 -8.27
N GLY A 78 -3.78 14.84 -9.07
CA GLY A 78 -5.15 14.83 -8.56
C GLY A 78 -5.52 13.54 -7.82
N ARG A 79 -4.79 12.44 -8.06
CA ARG A 79 -4.95 11.16 -7.34
C ARG A 79 -3.98 10.96 -6.19
N ILE A 80 -2.96 11.79 -6.07
CA ILE A 80 -1.87 11.62 -5.10
C ILE A 80 -2.24 12.38 -3.84
N ASP A 81 -2.35 11.64 -2.74
CA ASP A 81 -2.69 12.18 -1.41
C ASP A 81 -1.46 12.37 -0.50
N ASN A 82 -0.32 11.81 -0.88
CA ASN A 82 0.93 11.86 -0.12
C ASN A 82 1.90 12.90 -0.71
N GLU A 83 2.40 13.80 0.14
CA GLU A 83 3.32 14.87 -0.27
C GLU A 83 4.64 14.34 -0.85
N PHE A 84 5.16 13.23 -0.32
CA PHE A 84 6.40 12.63 -0.83
C PHE A 84 6.22 12.04 -2.24
N ASP A 85 5.08 11.41 -2.49
CA ASP A 85 4.73 10.90 -3.82
C ASP A 85 4.48 12.07 -4.80
N GLN A 86 3.85 13.15 -4.34
CA GLN A 86 3.67 14.35 -5.15
C GLN A 86 5.02 14.97 -5.54
N ARG A 87 5.98 15.02 -4.61
CA ARG A 87 7.35 15.48 -4.90
C ARG A 87 8.06 14.57 -5.90
N LEU A 88 7.87 13.26 -5.80
CA LEU A 88 8.42 12.30 -6.76
C LEU A 88 7.84 12.51 -8.17
N LEU A 89 6.52 12.69 -8.29
CA LEU A 89 5.85 13.02 -9.55
C LEU A 89 6.45 14.29 -10.17
N ASN A 90 6.56 15.35 -9.36
CA ASN A 90 7.13 16.63 -9.78
C ASN A 90 8.57 16.47 -10.29
N THR A 91 9.38 15.63 -9.62
CA THR A 91 10.77 15.37 -10.03
C THR A 91 10.85 14.75 -11.42
N PHE A 92 9.95 13.81 -11.76
CA PHE A 92 9.90 13.23 -13.11
C PHE A 92 9.48 14.26 -14.16
N LEU A 93 8.47 15.08 -13.85
CA LEU A 93 8.01 16.15 -14.74
C LEU A 93 9.11 17.20 -14.95
N GLU A 94 9.79 17.63 -13.90
CA GLU A 94 10.91 18.58 -13.98
C GLU A 94 12.11 18.04 -14.73
N ARG A 95 12.35 16.73 -14.70
CA ARG A 95 13.45 16.12 -15.46
C ARG A 95 13.11 15.97 -16.95
N LEU A 96 11.89 15.52 -17.26
CA LEU A 96 11.50 15.15 -18.63
C LEU A 96 10.94 16.34 -19.45
N PHE A 97 10.19 17.23 -18.84
CA PHE A 97 9.54 18.35 -19.52
C PHE A 97 10.37 19.63 -19.37
N THR A 98 11.49 19.68 -20.10
CA THR A 98 12.42 20.81 -20.14
C THR A 98 12.93 21.05 -21.55
N THR A 99 13.51 22.22 -21.82
CA THR A 99 14.15 22.51 -23.12
C THR A 99 15.25 21.51 -23.47
N LEU A 100 15.98 21.00 -22.45
CA LEU A 100 17.04 20.00 -22.59
C LEU A 100 16.53 18.66 -23.15
N SER A 101 15.23 18.35 -23.03
CA SER A 101 14.67 17.12 -23.61
C SER A 101 14.65 17.11 -25.14
N PHE A 102 14.89 18.27 -25.76
CA PHE A 102 15.05 18.43 -27.20
C PHE A 102 16.50 18.33 -27.68
N ASP A 103 17.46 18.22 -26.75
CA ASP A 103 18.87 17.96 -27.08
C ASP A 103 19.04 16.50 -27.57
N SER A 104 19.98 16.29 -28.49
CA SER A 104 20.33 14.97 -29.03
C SER A 104 21.04 14.09 -27.98
N GLU A 105 21.76 14.70 -27.04
CA GLU A 105 22.44 13.95 -25.97
C GLU A 105 21.54 13.66 -24.76
N PHE A 106 20.24 13.98 -24.82
CA PHE A 106 19.35 13.81 -23.70
C PHE A 106 19.17 12.34 -23.31
N LYS A 107 19.34 12.05 -22.01
CA LYS A 107 19.26 10.71 -21.45
C LYS A 107 17.92 10.52 -20.73
N LEU A 108 17.10 9.60 -21.23
CA LEU A 108 15.83 9.20 -20.62
C LEU A 108 16.02 8.48 -19.27
N ALA A 109 17.05 7.62 -19.22
CA ALA A 109 17.46 6.89 -18.03
C ALA A 109 18.99 6.91 -17.91
N SER A 110 19.48 7.09 -16.67
CA SER A 110 20.90 7.14 -16.38
C SER A 110 21.54 5.74 -16.42
N LYS A 111 22.85 5.70 -16.69
CA LYS A 111 23.63 4.46 -16.57
C LYS A 111 23.66 4.04 -15.11
N VAL A 112 23.27 2.81 -14.83
CA VAL A 112 23.46 2.16 -13.53
C VAL A 112 24.05 0.79 -13.81
N ASP A 113 25.08 0.41 -13.04
CA ASP A 113 25.69 -0.92 -13.05
C ASP A 113 26.15 -1.44 -14.42
N GLY A 114 26.84 -0.60 -15.21
CA GLY A 114 27.45 -1.01 -16.49
C GLY A 114 26.49 -1.10 -17.68
N HIS A 115 25.19 -0.89 -17.47
CA HIS A 115 24.22 -0.82 -18.56
C HIS A 115 24.31 0.50 -19.36
N LYS A 116 24.03 0.43 -20.67
CA LYS A 116 23.98 1.62 -21.53
C LYS A 116 22.88 2.56 -21.07
N ALA A 117 23.14 3.86 -21.16
CA ALA A 117 22.11 4.87 -20.90
C ALA A 117 21.10 4.78 -22.03
N ILE A 118 19.84 5.02 -21.69
CA ILE A 118 18.81 5.17 -22.70
C ILE A 118 18.86 6.61 -23.18
N GLN A 119 19.19 6.78 -24.44
CA GLN A 119 19.19 8.07 -25.11
C GLN A 119 17.83 8.32 -25.76
N MET A 120 17.43 9.58 -25.78
CA MET A 120 16.27 10.02 -26.54
C MET A 120 16.53 9.82 -28.04
N PRO A 121 15.59 9.24 -28.80
CA PRO A 121 15.72 9.21 -30.26
C PRO A 121 15.70 10.63 -30.86
N ASP A 122 16.57 10.88 -31.82
CA ASP A 122 16.65 12.16 -32.56
C ASP A 122 15.49 12.37 -33.55
N GLY A 123 14.64 11.36 -33.70
CA GLY A 123 13.53 11.39 -34.64
C GLY A 123 12.55 12.53 -34.37
N ILE A 124 11.92 13.02 -35.45
CA ILE A 124 10.88 14.05 -35.38
C ILE A 124 9.51 13.49 -35.75
N ARG A 125 9.46 12.36 -36.46
CA ARG A 125 8.23 11.72 -36.92
C ARG A 125 7.82 10.59 -35.98
N ARG A 126 6.53 10.27 -35.95
CA ARG A 126 5.98 9.21 -35.09
C ARG A 126 6.63 7.85 -35.39
N GLU A 127 6.83 7.54 -36.66
CA GLU A 127 7.33 6.24 -37.12
C GLU A 127 8.75 5.96 -36.59
N GLU A 128 9.59 6.99 -36.48
CA GLU A 128 10.94 6.88 -35.93
C GLU A 128 10.92 6.57 -34.43
N PHE A 129 9.99 7.17 -33.68
CA PHE A 129 9.80 6.82 -32.26
C PHE A 129 9.29 5.39 -32.09
N VAL A 130 8.38 4.93 -32.96
CA VAL A 130 7.87 3.55 -32.92
C VAL A 130 8.99 2.55 -33.18
N GLN A 131 9.79 2.76 -34.23
CA GLN A 131 10.95 1.91 -34.53
C GLN A 131 11.97 1.90 -33.39
N TRP A 132 12.20 3.05 -32.75
CA TRP A 132 13.09 3.12 -31.59
C TRP A 132 12.56 2.30 -30.40
N VAL A 133 11.25 2.33 -30.14
CA VAL A 133 10.62 1.51 -29.08
C VAL A 133 10.75 0.02 -29.40
N GLU A 134 10.55 -0.39 -30.65
CA GLU A 134 10.70 -1.78 -31.09
C GLU A 134 12.13 -2.31 -30.95
N LEU A 135 13.13 -1.42 -30.98
CA LEU A 135 14.55 -1.76 -30.78
C LEU A 135 14.97 -1.83 -29.31
N LEU A 136 14.08 -1.51 -28.36
CA LEU A 136 14.40 -1.61 -26.94
C LEU A 136 14.55 -3.08 -26.50
N PRO A 137 15.42 -3.36 -25.52
CA PRO A 137 15.56 -4.71 -24.99
C PRO A 137 14.31 -5.13 -24.19
N ASP A 138 13.93 -6.39 -24.31
CA ASP A 138 12.83 -6.98 -23.53
C ASP A 138 13.13 -6.98 -22.02
N THR A 139 14.40 -7.18 -21.65
CA THR A 139 14.83 -7.17 -20.26
C THR A 139 15.03 -5.75 -19.77
N GLN A 140 14.06 -5.26 -19.00
CA GLN A 140 14.07 -3.94 -18.39
C GLN A 140 14.62 -4.04 -16.96
N THR A 141 15.27 -2.97 -16.48
CA THR A 141 15.83 -2.93 -15.12
C THR A 141 15.16 -1.81 -14.32
N PRO A 142 14.99 -1.95 -12.99
CA PRO A 142 14.41 -0.90 -12.15
C PRO A 142 15.20 0.43 -12.22
N SER A 143 16.46 0.36 -12.63
CA SER A 143 17.32 1.51 -12.87
C SER A 143 16.73 2.51 -13.87
N TRP A 144 15.94 2.05 -14.84
CA TRP A 144 15.24 2.92 -15.80
C TRP A 144 14.24 3.86 -15.10
N LEU A 145 13.70 3.39 -13.99
CA LEU A 145 12.73 4.09 -13.15
C LEU A 145 13.40 4.90 -12.04
N GLY A 146 14.74 4.90 -11.94
CA GLY A 146 15.48 5.48 -10.83
C GLY A 146 15.36 4.67 -9.53
N LEU A 147 15.06 3.38 -9.61
CA LEU A 147 15.08 2.46 -8.47
C LEU A 147 16.40 1.68 -8.40
N PRO A 148 16.85 1.30 -7.19
CA PRO A 148 17.98 0.39 -7.06
C PRO A 148 17.61 -1.01 -7.60
N ASN A 149 18.58 -1.72 -8.20
CA ASN A 149 18.38 -3.06 -8.75
C ASN A 149 17.91 -4.09 -7.69
N ASN A 150 18.12 -3.83 -6.40
CA ASN A 150 17.58 -4.64 -5.32
C ASN A 150 16.05 -4.60 -5.22
N ALA A 151 15.39 -3.57 -5.78
CA ALA A 151 13.93 -3.49 -5.80
C ALA A 151 13.31 -4.64 -6.61
N GLU A 152 13.94 -5.03 -7.72
CA GLU A 152 13.50 -6.18 -8.53
C GLU A 152 13.52 -7.48 -7.73
N LYS A 153 14.60 -7.69 -6.96
CA LYS A 153 14.76 -8.90 -6.15
C LYS A 153 13.63 -9.04 -5.13
N VAL A 154 13.23 -7.95 -4.48
CA VAL A 154 12.12 -7.95 -3.51
C VAL A 154 10.80 -8.26 -4.21
N LEU A 155 10.55 -7.66 -5.38
CA LEU A 155 9.34 -7.91 -6.18
C LEU A 155 9.24 -9.38 -6.60
N LEU A 156 10.30 -9.92 -7.21
CA LEU A 156 10.37 -11.31 -7.66
C LEU A 156 10.25 -12.30 -6.50
N THR A 157 10.86 -11.99 -5.35
CA THR A 157 10.74 -12.82 -4.14
C THR A 157 9.28 -12.87 -3.67
N THR A 158 8.60 -11.73 -3.64
CA THR A 158 7.19 -11.64 -3.24
C THR A 158 6.29 -12.41 -4.21
N GLN A 159 6.51 -12.24 -5.52
CA GLN A 159 5.78 -13.00 -6.55
C GLN A 159 6.04 -14.51 -6.44
N GLY A 160 7.27 -14.92 -6.11
CA GLY A 160 7.63 -16.32 -5.86
C GLY A 160 6.89 -16.90 -4.65
N ILE A 161 6.82 -16.16 -3.55
CA ILE A 161 6.05 -16.56 -2.36
C ILE A 161 4.55 -16.70 -2.70
N ASP A 162 3.99 -15.75 -3.45
CA ASP A 162 2.60 -15.80 -3.90
C ASP A 162 2.34 -17.00 -4.82
N MET A 163 3.27 -17.30 -5.72
CA MET A 163 3.19 -18.46 -6.61
C MET A 163 3.19 -19.76 -5.82
N ILE A 164 4.14 -19.93 -4.90
CA ILE A 164 4.22 -21.12 -4.02
C ILE A 164 2.93 -21.24 -3.19
N SER A 165 2.43 -20.13 -2.64
CA SER A 165 1.18 -20.13 -1.87
C SER A 165 -0.02 -20.54 -2.72
N LYS A 166 -0.08 -20.13 -3.99
CA LYS A 166 -1.13 -20.56 -4.93
C LYS A 166 -1.00 -22.04 -5.28
N MET A 167 0.23 -22.53 -5.52
CA MET A 167 0.47 -23.96 -5.78
C MET A 167 0.06 -24.83 -4.60
N LEU A 168 0.41 -24.42 -3.37
CA LEU A 168 -0.02 -25.13 -2.17
C LEU A 168 -1.54 -25.19 -2.06
N LYS A 169 -2.25 -24.09 -2.34
CA LYS A 169 -3.72 -24.08 -2.33
C LYS A 169 -4.31 -25.03 -3.39
N MET A 170 -3.71 -25.12 -4.58
CA MET A 170 -4.16 -26.06 -5.61
C MET A 170 -3.96 -27.52 -5.16
N GLN A 171 -2.81 -27.84 -4.57
CA GLN A 171 -2.55 -29.18 -4.03
C GLN A 171 -3.53 -29.55 -2.90
N MET A 172 -3.88 -28.62 -2.02
CA MET A 172 -4.83 -28.89 -0.94
C MET A 172 -6.24 -29.19 -1.47
N LEU A 173 -6.64 -28.64 -2.62
CA LEU A 173 -7.91 -28.99 -3.25
C LEU A 173 -7.88 -30.42 -3.81
N GLU A 174 -6.75 -30.85 -4.39
CA GLU A 174 -6.55 -32.24 -4.85
C GLU A 174 -6.62 -33.23 -3.66
N ASP A 175 -5.98 -32.88 -2.55
CA ASP A 175 -5.99 -33.70 -1.33
C ASP A 175 -7.37 -33.72 -0.64
N GLU A 176 -8.14 -32.62 -0.68
CA GLU A 176 -9.53 -32.60 -0.16
C GLU A 176 -10.49 -33.46 -0.99
N ASP A 177 -10.34 -33.45 -2.33
CA ASP A 177 -11.11 -34.32 -3.21
C ASP A 177 -10.78 -35.80 -2.92
N ASP A 178 -9.51 -36.17 -2.77
CA ASP A 178 -9.08 -37.54 -2.41
C ASP A 178 -9.59 -37.97 -1.02
N LEU A 179 -9.60 -37.05 -0.04
CA LEU A 179 -10.13 -37.31 1.31
C LEU A 179 -11.66 -37.46 1.33
N ALA A 180 -12.40 -36.72 0.49
CA ALA A 180 -13.85 -36.86 0.36
C ALA A 180 -14.23 -38.26 -0.18
N TYR A 181 -13.42 -38.83 -1.06
CA TYR A 181 -13.57 -40.23 -1.47
C TYR A 181 -13.18 -41.21 -0.36
N ALA A 182 -12.10 -40.96 0.39
CA ALA A 182 -11.64 -41.84 1.47
C ALA A 182 -12.53 -41.82 2.74
N GLU A 183 -13.26 -40.75 3.01
CA GLU A 183 -14.15 -40.62 4.18
C GLU A 183 -15.40 -41.51 4.09
N THR A 184 -15.83 -41.86 2.88
CA THR A 184 -16.96 -42.79 2.67
C THR A 184 -16.67 -44.21 3.14
N GLU A 185 -15.39 -44.62 3.21
CA GLU A 185 -14.99 -45.96 3.66
C GLU A 185 -14.69 -46.06 5.17
N LYS A 186 -14.41 -44.94 5.87
CA LYS A 186 -13.93 -44.94 7.27
C LYS A 186 -15.02 -44.79 8.35
N LYS A 187 -16.30 -44.70 7.99
CA LYS A 187 -17.42 -44.56 8.95
C LYS A 187 -17.66 -45.76 9.88
N ALA A 188 -16.83 -46.81 9.87
CA ALA A 188 -17.04 -48.02 10.66
C ALA A 188 -16.23 -48.14 11.97
N ARG A 189 -15.34 -47.20 12.33
CA ARG A 189 -14.58 -47.29 13.60
C ARG A 189 -14.37 -45.93 14.26
N THR A 190 -15.26 -45.58 15.19
CA THR A 190 -14.99 -44.55 16.19
C THR A 190 -14.83 -45.22 17.55
N ASP A 191 -13.57 -45.34 17.99
CA ASP A 191 -13.22 -45.66 19.36
C ASP A 191 -13.60 -44.50 20.28
N SER A 192 -14.35 -44.83 21.32
CA SER A 192 -14.77 -43.95 22.40
C SER A 192 -13.57 -43.53 23.26
N THR A 193 -13.23 -42.24 23.24
CA THR A 193 -12.49 -41.61 24.35
C THR A 193 -13.40 -40.59 25.04
N SER A 194 -13.33 -40.53 26.37
CA SER A 194 -14.31 -39.92 27.29
C SER A 194 -14.44 -38.39 27.23
N ASP A 195 -13.76 -37.73 26.30
CA ASP A 195 -13.92 -36.30 26.03
C ASP A 195 -14.06 -36.17 24.53
N GLY A 196 -15.28 -36.01 24.02
CA GLY A 196 -15.63 -36.08 22.59
C GLY A 196 -14.98 -35.02 21.69
N ARG A 197 -13.96 -34.30 22.18
CA ARG A 197 -13.19 -33.30 21.46
C ARG A 197 -12.09 -33.95 20.60
N PRO A 198 -11.98 -33.57 19.32
CA PRO A 198 -10.90 -34.03 18.43
C PRO A 198 -9.50 -33.69 18.96
N SER A 199 -8.49 -34.49 18.57
CA SER A 199 -7.10 -34.33 19.01
C SER A 199 -6.51 -32.93 18.76
N TRP A 200 -6.77 -32.33 17.59
CA TRP A 200 -6.29 -30.98 17.25
C TRP A 200 -6.79 -29.91 18.23
N MET A 201 -8.02 -30.06 18.74
CA MET A 201 -8.64 -29.12 19.68
C MET A 201 -7.98 -29.20 21.06
N ARG A 202 -7.59 -30.41 21.49
CA ARG A 202 -6.84 -30.60 22.73
C ARG A 202 -5.44 -30.00 22.61
N THR A 203 -4.75 -30.21 21.49
CA THR A 203 -3.42 -29.62 21.22
C THR A 203 -3.48 -28.09 21.15
N LEU A 204 -4.50 -27.53 20.49
CA LEU A 204 -4.72 -26.08 20.45
C LEU A 204 -4.98 -25.51 21.85
N HIS A 205 -5.78 -26.19 22.67
CA HIS A 205 -6.04 -25.77 24.04
C HIS A 205 -4.76 -25.77 24.89
N THR A 206 -3.94 -26.81 24.79
CA THR A 206 -2.67 -26.90 25.53
C THR A 206 -1.68 -25.83 25.09
N THR A 207 -1.54 -25.60 23.78
CA THR A 207 -0.65 -24.55 23.26
C THR A 207 -1.13 -23.16 23.68
N ALA A 208 -2.42 -22.84 23.54
CA ALA A 208 -3.00 -21.58 24.00
C ALA A 208 -2.82 -21.37 25.51
N SER A 209 -2.98 -22.42 26.32
CA SER A 209 -2.76 -22.38 27.77
C SER A 209 -1.30 -22.07 28.10
N ASN A 210 -0.35 -22.69 27.40
CA ASN A 210 1.07 -22.41 27.57
C ASN A 210 1.43 -20.96 27.22
N TRP A 211 0.89 -20.43 26.11
CA TRP A 211 1.03 -19.01 25.77
C TRP A 211 0.43 -18.10 26.84
N LEU A 212 -0.73 -18.45 27.38
CA LEU A 212 -1.38 -17.68 28.44
C LEU A 212 -0.58 -17.66 29.74
N HIS A 213 0.14 -18.74 30.05
CA HIS A 213 1.06 -18.81 31.20
C HIS A 213 2.38 -18.05 30.97
N LEU A 214 2.84 -17.94 29.73
CA LEU A 214 4.02 -17.14 29.35
C LEU A 214 3.74 -15.63 29.37
N ILE A 215 2.50 -15.22 29.12
CA ILE A 215 2.09 -13.81 29.27
C ILE A 215 2.04 -13.46 30.76
N PRO A 216 2.68 -12.37 31.21
CA PRO A 216 2.65 -11.96 32.62
C PRO A 216 1.22 -11.88 33.16
N GLN A 217 0.97 -12.53 34.29
CA GLN A 217 -0.36 -12.55 34.92
C GLN A 217 -0.80 -11.16 35.40
N THR A 218 0.17 -10.27 35.63
CA THR A 218 -0.04 -8.87 35.97
C THR A 218 0.78 -7.97 35.04
N LEU A 219 0.11 -7.09 34.31
CA LEU A 219 0.75 -5.96 33.65
C LEU A 219 0.87 -4.86 34.72
N ASN A 220 2.10 -4.47 35.07
CA ASN A 220 2.32 -3.39 36.02
C ASN A 220 1.61 -2.13 35.54
N HIS A 221 0.70 -1.60 36.36
CA HIS A 221 0.04 -0.35 36.05
C HIS A 221 1.09 0.76 36.04
N LEU A 222 1.17 1.54 34.97
CA LEU A 222 2.08 2.68 34.94
C LEU A 222 1.64 3.66 36.04
N LYS A 223 2.47 3.84 37.08
CA LYS A 223 2.19 4.79 38.16
C LYS A 223 2.59 6.19 37.70
N ARG A 224 1.66 7.13 37.82
CA ARG A 224 1.87 8.55 37.51
C ARG A 224 2.72 9.18 38.62
N THR A 225 4.01 9.38 38.37
CA THR A 225 4.93 10.11 39.27
C THR A 225 5.25 11.50 38.74
N VAL A 226 5.57 12.45 39.62
CA VAL A 226 5.78 13.87 39.28
C VAL A 226 6.98 14.07 38.34
N ASP A 227 8.01 13.22 38.45
CA ASP A 227 9.20 13.24 37.57
C ASP A 227 8.88 12.80 36.13
N ASN A 228 7.89 11.94 35.95
CA ASN A 228 7.45 11.48 34.64
C ASN A 228 6.72 12.59 33.85
N ILE A 229 6.08 13.56 34.53
CA ILE A 229 5.25 14.61 33.91
C ILE A 229 6.09 15.68 33.18
N LYS A 230 7.38 15.83 33.52
CA LYS A 230 8.26 16.84 32.92
C LYS A 230 8.76 16.48 31.51
N VAL A 231 8.63 15.22 31.09
CA VAL A 231 9.13 14.77 29.78
C VAL A 231 8.03 14.97 28.74
N ARG A 232 8.31 15.70 27.65
CA ARG A 232 7.38 15.90 26.51
C ARG A 232 6.83 14.58 25.96
N ALA A 233 7.60 13.49 26.05
CA ALA A 233 7.19 12.13 25.70
C ALA A 233 6.06 11.58 26.60
N HIS A 234 5.97 12.00 27.87
CA HIS A 234 4.91 11.56 28.78
C HIS A 234 3.57 12.18 28.44
N TYR A 235 3.52 13.44 28.00
CA TYR A 235 2.28 14.01 27.46
C TYR A 235 1.83 13.30 26.18
N LEU A 236 2.76 12.92 25.30
CA LEU A 236 2.44 12.16 24.09
C LEU A 236 1.95 10.74 24.42
N PHE A 237 2.59 10.08 25.39
CA PHE A 237 2.24 8.75 25.91
C PHE A 237 0.88 8.74 26.64
N PHE A 238 0.61 9.78 27.43
CA PHE A 238 -0.68 9.94 28.09
C PHE A 238 -1.77 10.38 27.11
N ALA A 239 -1.46 11.17 26.07
CA ALA A 239 -2.41 11.48 25.02
C ALA A 239 -2.79 10.24 24.20
N THR A 240 -1.85 9.34 23.88
CA THR A 240 -2.15 8.03 23.27
C THR A 240 -2.94 7.10 24.20
N LEU A 241 -2.75 7.18 25.51
CA LEU A 241 -3.57 6.46 26.51
C LEU A 241 -4.96 7.08 26.72
N PHE A 242 -5.11 8.41 26.72
CA PHE A 242 -6.37 9.11 27.01
C PHE A 242 -7.28 9.26 25.80
N PHE A 243 -6.74 9.51 24.59
CA PHE A 243 -7.50 9.32 23.35
C PHE A 243 -7.69 7.83 23.03
N GLY A 244 -6.83 6.98 23.58
CA GLY A 244 -6.94 5.54 23.59
C GLY A 244 -7.84 5.00 24.72
N GLY A 245 -9.10 5.47 24.81
CA GLY A 245 -10.15 4.67 25.47
C GLY A 245 -10.24 3.24 24.91
N LEU A 246 -9.65 3.02 23.72
CA LEU A 246 -9.35 1.74 23.11
C LEU A 246 -8.30 0.90 23.86
N TYR A 247 -7.23 1.42 24.47
CA TYR A 247 -6.22 0.56 25.10
C TYR A 247 -6.75 -0.07 26.41
N GLU A 248 -7.34 0.75 27.29
CA GLU A 248 -8.05 0.27 28.48
C GLU A 248 -9.22 -0.64 28.09
N SER A 249 -10.04 -0.27 27.09
CA SER A 249 -11.15 -1.13 26.61
C SER A 249 -10.67 -2.38 25.87
N PHE A 250 -9.50 -2.38 25.23
CA PHE A 250 -8.90 -3.52 24.53
C PHE A 250 -8.26 -4.47 25.53
N ILE A 251 -7.57 -3.95 26.55
CA ILE A 251 -7.09 -4.74 27.68
C ILE A 251 -8.26 -5.28 28.50
N LEU A 252 -9.32 -4.50 28.74
CA LEU A 252 -10.55 -4.99 29.38
C LEU A 252 -11.26 -6.01 28.50
N ARG A 253 -11.32 -5.83 27.17
CA ARG A 253 -11.87 -6.84 26.24
C ARG A 253 -11.04 -8.12 26.25
N ILE A 254 -9.72 -8.02 26.26
CA ILE A 254 -8.82 -9.18 26.38
C ILE A 254 -9.04 -9.87 27.74
N LYS A 255 -9.16 -9.11 28.84
CA LYS A 255 -9.46 -9.65 30.18
C LYS A 255 -10.86 -10.27 30.27
N LEU A 256 -11.87 -9.64 29.66
CA LEU A 256 -13.25 -10.14 29.59
C LEU A 256 -13.34 -11.42 28.75
N TYR A 257 -12.60 -11.49 27.64
CA TYR A 257 -12.48 -12.70 26.84
C TYR A 257 -11.84 -13.84 27.65
N LYS A 258 -10.81 -13.52 28.44
CA LYS A 258 -10.15 -14.45 29.38
C LYS A 258 -11.09 -14.97 30.48
N THR A 259 -12.02 -14.15 30.99
CA THR A 259 -13.02 -14.58 32.01
C THR A 259 -14.24 -15.29 31.41
N SER A 260 -14.65 -14.97 30.18
CA SER A 260 -15.83 -15.58 29.54
C SER A 260 -15.67 -17.06 29.14
N HIS A 261 -14.45 -17.60 29.23
CA HIS A 261 -14.16 -19.02 29.03
C HIS A 261 -14.11 -19.81 30.34
N LEU A 262 -14.32 -19.16 31.49
CA LEU A 262 -14.18 -19.79 32.81
C LEU A 262 -15.49 -19.91 33.60
N GLU A 263 -16.58 -19.18 33.29
CA GLU A 263 -17.83 -19.32 34.05
C GLU A 263 -19.11 -19.24 33.20
N ASP A 264 -20.10 -19.99 33.67
CA ASP A 264 -21.45 -20.21 33.16
C ASP A 264 -22.17 -18.92 32.70
N LYS A 265 -22.93 -19.03 31.60
CA LYS A 265 -23.61 -17.93 30.89
C LYS A 265 -24.68 -17.18 31.70
N THR A 266 -24.95 -17.58 32.94
CA THR A 266 -25.96 -16.98 33.84
C THR A 266 -25.43 -15.78 34.63
N ALA A 267 -24.13 -15.71 34.95
CA ALA A 267 -23.55 -14.56 35.67
C ALA A 267 -23.42 -13.29 34.81
N PHE A 268 -23.39 -13.46 33.48
CA PHE A 268 -23.22 -12.39 32.49
C PHE A 268 -24.37 -11.37 32.48
N PHE A 269 -25.60 -11.79 32.81
CA PHE A 269 -26.75 -10.89 32.83
C PHE A 269 -26.85 -10.07 34.12
N GLN A 270 -26.43 -10.61 35.25
CA GLN A 270 -26.54 -9.93 36.55
C GLN A 270 -25.53 -8.79 36.70
N HIS A 271 -24.27 -9.02 36.30
CA HIS A 271 -23.21 -8.00 36.37
C HIS A 271 -23.46 -6.80 35.42
N LYS A 272 -24.20 -7.01 34.32
CA LYS A 272 -24.56 -5.93 33.38
C LYS A 272 -25.69 -5.05 33.93
N ILE A 273 -26.56 -5.59 34.77
CA ILE A 273 -27.62 -4.84 35.45
C ILE A 273 -27.06 -4.01 36.62
N ASP A 274 -26.08 -4.54 37.35
CA ASP A 274 -25.49 -3.86 38.51
C ASP A 274 -24.56 -2.70 38.10
N TYR A 275 -23.87 -2.80 36.95
CA TYR A 275 -23.04 -1.71 36.42
C TYR A 275 -23.87 -0.50 35.92
N PHE A 276 -25.13 -0.70 35.53
CA PHE A 276 -26.03 0.39 35.14
C PHE A 276 -26.65 1.12 36.35
N LYS A 277 -26.58 0.55 37.55
CA LYS A 277 -27.17 1.13 38.77
C LYS A 277 -26.18 1.96 39.62
N LEU A 278 -24.87 1.85 39.37
CA LEU A 278 -23.84 2.39 40.28
C LEU A 278 -23.21 3.73 39.87
N ASP A 279 -23.64 4.39 38.79
CA ASP A 279 -22.95 5.61 38.33
C ASP A 279 -23.90 6.73 37.86
N PRO A 280 -24.42 7.58 38.77
CA PRO A 280 -25.36 8.67 38.44
C PRO A 280 -24.73 9.81 37.60
N PHE A 281 -23.41 9.81 37.42
CA PHE A 281 -22.68 10.93 36.79
C PHE A 281 -22.44 10.80 35.29
N LYS A 282 -22.73 9.65 34.65
CA LYS A 282 -22.62 9.49 33.19
C LYS A 282 -23.85 9.96 32.40
N ASN A 283 -24.96 10.26 33.05
CA ASN A 283 -26.21 10.64 32.37
C ASN A 283 -26.30 12.11 31.91
N LYS A 284 -25.28 12.95 32.12
CA LYS A 284 -25.36 14.38 31.77
C LYS A 284 -24.63 14.80 30.48
N PHE A 285 -23.93 13.90 29.79
CA PHE A 285 -23.23 14.22 28.54
C PHE A 285 -23.81 13.58 27.28
N PHE A 286 -24.83 12.72 27.40
CA PHE A 286 -25.42 12.04 26.24
C PHE A 286 -26.68 12.71 25.68
N CYS A 287 -27.13 13.85 26.24
CA CYS A 287 -28.39 14.49 25.85
C CYS A 287 -28.24 15.75 24.96
N THR A 288 -27.09 16.00 24.32
CA THR A 288 -26.91 17.15 23.40
C THR A 288 -26.28 16.79 22.06
N SER A 289 -26.51 15.58 21.54
CA SER A 289 -26.19 15.26 20.13
C SER A 289 -27.23 14.39 19.44
N ILE A 290 -28.49 14.52 19.83
CA ILE A 290 -29.62 14.15 18.98
C ILE A 290 -30.60 15.34 18.97
N LEU A 291 -30.23 16.34 18.18
CA LEU A 291 -31.09 17.21 17.38
C LEU A 291 -30.24 17.66 16.19
#